data_AF-A0A3M0XZZ6-F1
#
_entry.id   AF-A0A3M0XZZ6-F1
#
_cell.length_a   1.000
_cell.length_b   1.000
_cell.length_c   1.000
_cell.angle_alpha   90.00
_cell.angle_beta   90.00
_cell.angle_gamma   90.00
#
_symmetry.space_group_name_H-M   'P 1'
#
loop_
_entity.id
_entity.type
_entity.pdbx_description
1 polymer ?
#
loop_
_entity_poly.entity_id
_entity_poly.type
_entity_poly.pdbx_seq_one_letter_code
_entity_poly.pdbx_strand_id
1 'polypeptide(L)'
;MLVHRATTDLPRQLREHLKTIRATAREAGLDFFDVVFEVVDFETMNQIAAYGGFPVRYPHWRWGMEYEKLRKRDAYGLGRIYELVVN
;
A
#
# COMPACT_ATOMS: atom_id res chain seq x y z
N MET A 1 10.02 -0.27 -23.35
CA MET A 1 8.96 0.35 -22.55
C MET A 1 8.11 -0.77 -21.98
N LEU A 2 8.53 -1.35 -20.85
CA LEU A 2 7.82 -2.47 -20.23
C LEU A 2 6.67 -1.87 -19.42
N VAL A 3 5.46 -1.97 -19.95
CA VAL A 3 4.24 -1.77 -19.16
C VAL A 3 4.16 -2.98 -18.23
N HIS A 4 4.71 -2.86 -17.02
CA HIS A 4 4.33 -3.76 -15.94
C HIS A 4 2.83 -3.57 -15.74
N ARG A 5 2.02 -4.50 -16.26
CA ARG A 5 0.67 -4.70 -15.75
C ARG A 5 0.86 -4.96 -14.25
N ALA A 6 0.44 -4.02 -13.42
CA ALA A 6 0.20 -4.29 -12.00
C ALA A 6 -0.87 -5.39 -11.96
N THR A 7 -0.41 -6.63 -12.00
CA THR A 7 -1.27 -7.79 -11.81
C THR A 7 -1.45 -7.82 -10.32
N THR A 8 -2.41 -7.04 -9.84
CA THR A 8 -2.71 -6.97 -8.44
C THR A 8 -3.15 -8.37 -7.99
N ASP A 9 -2.28 -9.08 -7.27
CA ASP A 9 -2.53 -10.44 -6.80
C ASP A 9 -3.46 -10.42 -5.57
N LEU A 10 -4.58 -9.73 -5.71
CA LEU A 10 -5.62 -9.71 -4.70
C LEU A 10 -6.29 -11.08 -4.65
N PRO A 11 -6.46 -11.67 -3.44
CA PRO A 11 -7.33 -12.79 -3.23
C PRO A 11 -8.70 -12.57 -3.91
N ARG A 12 -9.25 -13.64 -4.51
CA ARG A 12 -10.50 -13.56 -5.28
C ARG A 12 -11.61 -12.82 -4.53
N GLN A 13 -11.76 -13.08 -3.24
CA GLN A 13 -12.77 -12.45 -2.39
C GLN A 13 -12.61 -10.92 -2.36
N LEU A 14 -11.38 -10.40 -2.18
CA LEU A 14 -11.12 -8.96 -2.16
C LEU A 14 -11.36 -8.32 -3.54
N ARG A 15 -11.07 -9.03 -4.63
CA ARG A 15 -11.39 -8.56 -5.99
C ARG A 15 -12.88 -8.41 -6.22
N GLU A 16 -13.70 -9.35 -5.74
CA GLU A 16 -15.15 -9.25 -5.85
C GLU A 16 -15.69 -8.09 -5.00
N HIS A 17 -15.21 -7.93 -3.76
CA HIS A 17 -15.57 -6.77 -2.94
C HIS A 17 -15.20 -5.45 -3.60
N LEU A 18 -14.00 -5.33 -4.19
CA LEU A 18 -13.56 -4.15 -4.92
C LEU A 18 -14.54 -3.79 -6.05
N LYS A 19 -14.98 -4.78 -6.85
CA LYS A 19 -15.94 -4.56 -7.93
C LYS A 19 -17.28 -4.06 -7.39
N THR A 20 -17.82 -4.72 -6.36
CA THR A 20 -19.09 -4.34 -5.75
C THR A 20 -19.04 -2.94 -5.16
N ILE A 21 -18.03 -2.63 -4.35
CA ILE A 21 -17.86 -1.30 -3.72
C ILE A 21 -17.73 -0.21 -4.79
N ARG A 22 -16.93 -0.44 -5.83
CA ARG A 22 -16.74 0.50 -6.94
C ARG A 22 -18.05 0.76 -7.71
N ALA A 23 -18.86 -0.27 -7.93
CA ALA A 23 -20.17 -0.12 -8.57
C ALA A 23 -21.14 0.68 -7.69
N THR A 24 -21.24 0.33 -6.40
CA THR A 24 -22.10 1.04 -5.44
C THR A 24 -21.71 2.51 -5.28
N ALA A 25 -20.41 2.82 -5.23
CA ALA A 25 -19.93 4.20 -5.15
C ALA A 25 -20.36 5.03 -6.37
N ARG A 26 -20.30 4.46 -7.57
CA ARG A 26 -20.75 5.11 -8.81
C ARG A 26 -22.27 5.29 -8.85
N GLU A 27 -23.03 4.28 -8.42
CA GLU A 27 -24.49 4.37 -8.30
C GLU A 27 -24.92 5.46 -7.31
N ALA A 28 -24.14 5.68 -6.25
CA ALA A 28 -24.34 6.77 -5.29
C ALA A 28 -23.92 8.16 -5.82
N GLY A 29 -23.43 8.26 -7.07
CA GLY A 29 -23.01 9.51 -7.69
C GLY A 29 -21.66 10.05 -7.20
N LEU A 30 -20.82 9.21 -6.57
CA LEU A 30 -19.49 9.60 -6.12
C LEU A 30 -18.49 9.62 -7.29
N ASP A 31 -17.68 10.67 -7.32
CA ASP A 31 -16.51 10.77 -8.21
C ASP A 31 -15.23 10.51 -7.41
N PHE A 32 -14.35 9.68 -7.96
CA PHE A 32 -13.11 9.27 -7.31
C PHE A 32 -12.05 8.88 -8.35
N PHE A 33 -10.78 9.11 -8.01
CA PHE A 33 -9.64 8.68 -8.81
C PHE A 33 -9.56 7.15 -8.90
N ASP A 34 -8.81 6.62 -9.87
CA ASP A 34 -8.59 5.18 -9.93
C ASP A 34 -7.80 4.71 -8.71
N VAL A 35 -8.40 3.82 -7.92
CA VAL A 35 -7.80 3.27 -6.70
C VAL A 35 -7.28 1.87 -6.99
N VAL A 36 -5.99 1.66 -6.68
CA VAL A 36 -5.29 0.38 -6.76
C VAL A 36 -5.00 -0.11 -5.35
N PHE A 37 -5.29 -1.39 -5.08
CA PHE A 37 -5.11 -2.00 -3.76
C PHE A 37 -4.07 -3.12 -3.84
N GLU A 38 -2.95 -3.03 -3.13
CA GLU A 38 -1.95 -4.10 -3.11
C GLU A 38 -1.86 -4.74 -1.72
N VAL A 39 -1.89 -6.07 -1.67
CA VAL A 39 -1.57 -6.82 -0.46
C VAL A 39 -0.09 -7.08 -0.48
N VAL A 40 0.61 -6.60 0.55
CA VAL A 40 2.05 -6.75 0.69
C VAL A 40 2.38 -7.37 2.04
N ASP A 41 3.55 -7.98 2.12
CA ASP A 41 4.06 -8.45 3.41
C ASP A 41 4.49 -7.30 4.32
N PHE A 42 4.78 -7.64 5.57
CA PHE A 42 5.14 -6.68 6.59
C PHE A 42 6.46 -5.94 6.26
N GLU A 43 7.42 -6.63 5.64
CA GLU A 43 8.69 -6.03 5.25
C GLU A 43 8.49 -4.93 4.21
N THR A 44 7.76 -5.25 3.14
CA THR A 44 7.39 -4.33 2.07
C THR A 44 6.59 -3.14 2.60
N MET A 45 5.64 -3.38 3.51
CA MET A 45 4.86 -2.32 4.16
C MET A 45 5.76 -1.30 4.88
N ASN A 46 6.76 -1.77 5.66
CA ASN A 46 7.69 -0.84 6.32
C ASN A 46 8.59 -0.10 5.34
N GLN A 47 8.98 -0.76 4.24
CA GLN A 47 9.79 -0.09 3.22
C GLN A 47 9.02 1.09 2.63
N ILE A 48 7.80 0.86 2.15
CA ILE A 48 6.94 1.91 1.58
C ILE A 48 6.69 3.01 2.64
N ALA A 49 6.38 2.63 3.88
CA ALA A 49 6.18 3.59 4.97
C ALA A 49 7.43 4.42 5.29
N ALA A 50 8.63 3.81 5.27
CA ALA A 50 9.89 4.52 5.52
C ALA A 50 10.22 5.54 4.43
N TYR A 51 9.81 5.29 3.18
CA TYR A 51 9.90 6.24 2.07
C TYR A 51 8.77 7.29 2.08
N GLY A 52 7.77 7.12 2.95
CA GLY A 52 6.58 7.98 3.03
C GLY A 52 5.63 7.78 1.83
N GLY A 53 5.53 6.54 1.35
CA GLY A 53 4.79 6.16 0.14
C GLY A 53 5.70 5.49 -0.88
N PHE A 54 5.44 5.73 -2.16
CA PHE A 54 6.27 5.16 -3.23
C PHE A 54 7.71 5.70 -3.19
N PRO A 55 8.71 4.91 -3.62
CA PRO A 55 10.13 5.28 -3.62
C PRO A 55 10.44 6.30 -4.73
N VAL A 56 9.90 7.51 -4.60
CA VAL A 56 10.15 8.66 -5.50
C VAL A 56 11.26 9.55 -4.93
N ARG A 57 11.76 9.26 -3.73
CA ARG A 57 12.76 10.07 -3.03
C ARG A 57 14.18 9.70 -3.44
N TYR A 58 15.09 10.67 -3.33
CA TYR A 58 16.52 10.42 -3.54
C TYR A 58 17.08 9.39 -2.54
N PRO A 59 18.03 8.55 -2.94
CA PRO A 59 18.64 7.56 -2.05
C PRO A 59 19.36 8.24 -0.90
N HIS A 60 18.91 7.99 0.34
CA HIS A 60 19.51 8.60 1.52
C HIS A 60 19.43 7.65 2.72
N TRP A 61 20.50 7.62 3.52
CA TRP A 61 20.65 6.71 4.67
C TRP A 61 19.53 6.86 5.70
N ARG A 62 18.94 8.07 5.81
CA ARG A 62 17.79 8.34 6.67
C ARG A 62 16.64 7.35 6.43
N TRP A 63 16.35 6.97 5.19
CA TRP A 63 15.24 6.05 4.89
C TRP A 63 15.51 4.65 5.45
N GLY A 64 16.76 4.18 5.38
CA GLY A 64 17.17 2.93 6.03
C GLY A 64 17.02 2.99 7.56
N MET A 65 17.33 4.13 8.17
CA MET A 65 17.14 4.33 9.61
C MET A 65 15.66 4.33 10.01
N GLU A 66 14.79 4.95 9.20
CA GLU A 66 13.35 4.92 9.46
C GLU A 66 12.76 3.53 9.28
N TYR A 67 13.19 2.78 8.25
CA TYR A 67 12.83 1.38 8.08
C TYR A 67 13.20 0.54 9.30
N GLU A 68 14.44 0.68 9.81
CA GLU A 68 14.88 -0.07 10.99
C GLU A 68 14.05 0.26 12.24
N LYS A 69 13.64 1.52 12.42
CA LYS A 69 12.75 1.91 13.52
C LYS A 69 11.38 1.25 13.38
N LEU A 70 10.79 1.29 12.19
CA LEU A 70 9.47 0.70 11.92
C LEU A 70 9.46 -0.81 12.08
N ARG A 71 10.46 -1.48 11.50
CA ARG A 71 10.65 -2.94 11.61
C ARG A 71 10.77 -3.39 13.06
N LYS A 72 11.57 -2.68 13.87
CA LYS A 72 11.73 -2.97 15.30
C LYS A 72 10.45 -2.74 16.08
N ARG A 73 9.72 -1.65 15.81
CA ARG A 73 8.45 -1.35 16.49
C ARG A 73 7.47 -2.52 16.35
N ASP A 74 7.37 -3.11 15.16
CA ASP A 74 6.51 -4.27 14.95
C ASP A 74 7.07 -5.56 15.54
N ALA A 75 8.37 -5.82 15.38
CA ALA A 75 9.00 -7.02 15.93
C ALA A 75 8.85 -7.11 17.45
N TYR A 76 8.82 -5.97 18.14
CA TYR A 76 8.57 -5.88 19.58
C TYR A 76 7.08 -5.76 19.95
N GLY A 77 6.16 -5.84 18.98
CA GLY A 77 4.72 -5.75 19.22
C GLY A 77 4.23 -4.36 19.66
N LEU A 78 5.05 -3.31 19.47
CA LEU A 78 4.75 -1.94 19.90
C LEU A 78 3.88 -1.18 18.88
N GLY A 79 3.64 -1.74 17.69
CA GLY A 79 2.70 -1.21 16.72
C GLY A 79 2.97 -1.69 15.29
N ARG A 80 1.87 -2.02 14.58
CA ARG A 80 1.86 -2.58 13.22
C ARG A 80 1.12 -1.66 12.25
N ILE A 81 1.59 -1.57 11.03
CA ILE A 81 0.88 -0.89 9.92
C ILE A 81 0.06 -1.96 9.21
N TYR A 82 -1.27 -1.83 9.26
CA TYR A 82 -2.19 -2.75 8.57
C TYR A 82 -2.61 -2.26 7.20
N GLU A 83 -2.67 -0.93 7.03
CA GLU A 83 -3.05 -0.26 5.80
C GLU A 83 -2.22 1.02 5.66
N LEU A 84 -1.84 1.32 4.42
CA LEU A 84 -1.17 2.56 4.06
C LEU A 84 -1.85 3.12 2.81
N VAL A 85 -2.35 4.36 2.92
CA VAL A 85 -2.95 5.09 1.79
C VAL A 85 -1.94 6.11 1.29
N VAL A 86 -1.67 6.09 -0.01
CA VAL A 86 -0.76 7.00 -0.69
C VAL A 86 -1.54 7.71 -1.80
N ASN A 87 -1.45 9.04 -1.84
CA ASN A 87 -2.06 9.90 -2.87
C ASN A 87 -0.98 10.47 -3.80
#